data_AF-A0A523S6I0-F1
#
_entry.id   AF-A0A523S6I0-F1
#
_cell.length_a   1.000
_cell.length_b   1.000
_cell.length_c   1.000
_cell.angle_alpha   90.00
_cell.angle_beta   90.00
_cell.angle_gamma   90.00
#
_symmetry.space_group_name_H-M   'P 1'
#
loop_
_entity.id
_entity.type
_entity.pdbx_description
1 polymer ?
#
loop_
_entity_poly.entity_id
_entity_poly.type
_entity_poly.pdbx_seq_one_letter_code
_entity_poly.pdbx_strand_id
1 'polypeptide(L)'
;MAILAELLSAALDQNCCLWHAAPSAAEIERQVIAWIAEFIGYASDAGGAIVSGGSTANLTCLSVARRVKAPFDVANDGLGAGPPLTVYISE
;
A
#
# COMPACT_ATOMS: atom_id res chain seq x y z
N MET A 1 8.86 -24.22 -3.11
CA MET A 1 9.49 -23.19 -2.25
C MET A 1 8.46 -22.29 -1.55
N ALA A 2 7.39 -21.82 -2.20
CA ALA A 2 6.34 -21.01 -1.55
C ALA A 2 5.73 -21.65 -0.30
N ILE A 3 5.46 -22.97 -0.31
CA ILE A 3 4.88 -23.68 0.84
C ILE A 3 5.79 -23.68 2.08
N LEU A 4 7.11 -23.68 1.88
CA LEU A 4 8.07 -23.63 2.99
C LEU A 4 8.15 -22.22 3.57
N ALA A 5 8.08 -21.19 2.70
CA ALA A 5 8.01 -19.80 3.14
C ALA A 5 6.72 -19.54 3.91
N GLU A 6 5.59 -20.10 3.48
CA GLU A 6 4.31 -20.01 4.21
C GLU A 6 4.40 -20.70 5.57
N LEU A 7 4.98 -21.91 5.63
CA LEU A 7 5.21 -22.61 6.90
C LEU A 7 6.09 -21.79 7.85
N LEU A 8 7.16 -21.18 7.33
CA LEU A 8 8.05 -20.34 8.13
C LEU A 8 7.35 -19.05 8.60
N SER A 9 6.56 -18.41 7.72
CA SER A 9 5.76 -17.24 8.06
C SER A 9 4.79 -17.56 9.19
N ALA A 10 4.07 -18.68 9.08
CA ALA A 10 3.14 -19.16 10.10
C ALA A 10 3.86 -19.54 11.42
N ALA A 11 5.08 -20.06 11.35
CA ALA A 11 5.87 -20.37 12.55
C ALA A 11 6.40 -19.11 13.25
N LEU A 12 6.72 -18.06 12.50
CA LEU A 12 7.23 -16.80 13.04
C LEU A 12 6.12 -15.87 13.55
N ASP A 13 4.92 -15.97 12.98
CA ASP A 13 3.71 -15.22 13.36
C ASP A 13 3.97 -13.72 13.59
N GLN A 14 4.78 -13.12 12.70
CA GLN A 14 5.21 -11.74 12.85
C GLN A 14 4.06 -10.78 12.52
N ASN A 15 3.76 -9.88 13.46
CA ASN A 15 2.86 -8.77 13.20
C ASN A 15 3.60 -7.63 12.49
N CYS A 16 3.35 -7.47 11.18
CA CYS A 16 4.00 -6.48 10.31
C CYS A 16 3.50 -5.03 10.47
N CYS A 17 2.70 -4.72 11.49
CA CYS A 17 2.22 -3.35 11.71
C CYS A 17 3.33 -2.35 12.10
N LEU A 18 4.44 -2.83 12.65
CA LEU A 18 5.56 -1.99 13.09
C LEU A 18 6.89 -2.67 12.75
N TRP A 19 7.86 -1.89 12.25
CA TRP A 19 9.20 -2.40 11.94
C TRP A 19 9.86 -3.10 13.15
N HIS A 20 9.70 -2.56 14.36
CA HIS A 20 10.25 -3.17 15.58
C HIS A 20 9.67 -4.54 15.92
N ALA A 21 8.43 -4.81 15.51
CA ALA A 21 7.76 -6.09 15.75
C ALA A 21 8.10 -7.13 14.67
N ALA A 22 8.44 -6.69 13.46
CA ALA A 22 8.69 -7.56 12.32
C ALA A 22 9.80 -7.01 11.39
N PRO A 23 11.04 -6.84 11.87
CA PRO A 23 12.09 -6.16 11.10
C PRO A 23 12.49 -6.94 9.84
N SER A 24 12.49 -8.27 9.92
CA SER A 24 12.74 -9.17 8.79
C SER A 24 11.66 -9.07 7.72
N ALA A 25 10.38 -9.16 8.12
CA ALA A 25 9.27 -9.10 7.19
C ALA A 25 9.14 -7.72 6.53
N ALA A 26 9.34 -6.64 7.31
CA ALA A 26 9.30 -5.27 6.80
C ALA A 26 10.39 -5.01 5.74
N GLU A 27 11.59 -5.56 5.93
CA GLU A 27 12.67 -5.37 4.95
C GLU A 27 12.47 -6.22 3.69
N ILE A 28 11.91 -7.43 3.83
CA ILE A 28 11.48 -8.23 2.69
C ILE A 28 10.40 -7.49 1.89
N GLU A 29 9.39 -6.92 2.57
CA GLU A 29 8.34 -6.13 1.93
C GLU A 29 8.93 -4.95 1.14
N ARG A 30 9.85 -4.20 1.76
CA ARG A 30 10.52 -3.06 1.12
C ARG A 30 11.25 -3.46 -0.16
N GLN A 31 11.93 -4.61 -0.15
CA GLN A 31 12.61 -5.13 -1.34
C GLN A 31 11.64 -5.59 -2.42
N VAL A 32 10.56 -6.29 -2.04
CA VAL A 32 9.53 -6.71 -2.99
C VAL A 32 8.89 -5.48 -3.68
N ILE A 33 8.62 -4.41 -2.93
CA ILE A 33 8.11 -3.15 -3.49
C ILE A 33 9.12 -2.55 -4.47
N ALA A 34 10.40 -2.50 -4.13
CA ALA A 34 11.45 -1.97 -5.01
C ALA A 34 11.53 -2.76 -6.33
N TRP A 35 11.49 -4.10 -6.27
CA TRP A 35 11.46 -4.95 -7.47
C TRP A 35 10.22 -4.73 -8.32
N ILE A 36 9.05 -4.55 -7.71
CA ILE A 36 7.81 -4.23 -8.43
C ILE A 36 7.92 -2.86 -9.10
N ALA A 37 8.45 -1.86 -8.40
CA ALA A 37 8.65 -0.52 -8.94
C ALA A 37 9.59 -0.54 -10.14
N GLU A 38 10.71 -1.24 -10.04
CA GLU A 38 11.65 -1.44 -11.16
C GLU A 38 10.98 -2.16 -12.33
N PHE A 39 10.21 -3.22 -12.06
CA PHE A 39 9.53 -4.01 -13.09
C PHE A 39 8.53 -3.20 -13.91
N ILE A 40 7.78 -2.30 -13.27
CA ILE A 40 6.81 -1.42 -13.97
C ILE A 40 7.45 -0.13 -14.50
N GLY A 41 8.76 0.07 -14.32
CA GLY A 41 9.48 1.28 -14.73
C GLY A 41 9.15 2.53 -13.92
N TYR A 42 8.75 2.36 -12.66
CA TYR A 42 8.47 3.44 -11.71
C TYR A 42 9.72 3.86 -10.93
N ALA A 43 9.62 4.96 -10.18
CA ALA A 43 10.75 5.47 -9.41
C ALA A 43 11.16 4.48 -8.29
N SER A 44 12.45 4.20 -8.16
CA SER A 44 12.99 3.23 -7.19
C SER A 44 12.95 3.71 -5.74
N ASP A 45 12.72 5.01 -5.53
CA ASP A 45 12.45 5.62 -4.23
C ASP A 45 10.96 5.64 -3.86
N ALA A 46 10.10 5.06 -4.71
CA ALA A 46 8.69 4.95 -4.42
C ALA A 46 8.43 4.07 -3.19
N GLY A 47 7.59 4.58 -2.29
CA GLY A 47 7.05 3.79 -1.20
C GLY A 47 5.95 2.83 -1.66
N GLY A 48 5.51 1.98 -0.75
CA GLY A 48 4.39 1.07 -0.97
C GLY A 48 4.05 0.29 0.29
N ALA A 49 3.00 -0.51 0.21
CA ALA A 49 2.62 -1.48 1.24
C ALA A 49 1.94 -2.67 0.57
N ILE A 50 2.23 -3.88 1.04
CA ILE A 50 1.51 -5.08 0.63
C ILE A 50 0.23 -5.16 1.47
N VAL A 51 -0.90 -5.37 0.81
CA VAL A 51 -2.23 -5.41 1.44
C VAL A 51 -2.94 -6.74 1.13
N SER A 52 -4.03 -7.00 1.85
CA SER A 52 -4.84 -8.23 1.76
C SER A 52 -5.66 -8.37 0.46
N GLY A 53 -5.06 -8.04 -0.69
CA GLY A 53 -5.64 -8.19 -2.02
C GLY A 53 -5.80 -6.90 -2.83
N GLY A 54 -6.08 -7.07 -4.13
CA GLY A 54 -6.14 -5.97 -5.09
C GLY A 54 -7.26 -4.95 -4.82
N SER A 55 -8.41 -5.37 -4.28
CA SER A 55 -9.50 -4.46 -3.93
C SER A 55 -9.10 -3.47 -2.84
N THR A 56 -8.43 -3.96 -1.78
CA THR A 56 -7.88 -3.11 -0.72
C THR A 56 -6.80 -2.19 -1.28
N ALA A 57 -5.96 -2.69 -2.21
CA ALA A 57 -4.94 -1.86 -2.86
C ALA A 57 -5.58 -0.70 -3.63
N ASN A 58 -6.64 -0.96 -4.42
CA ASN A 58 -7.36 0.08 -5.15
C ASN A 58 -7.95 1.13 -4.22
N LEU A 59 -8.60 0.73 -3.11
CA LEU A 59 -9.15 1.66 -2.12
C LEU A 59 -8.06 2.50 -1.43
N THR A 60 -6.93 1.89 -1.09
CA THR A 60 -5.77 2.59 -0.53
C THR A 60 -5.22 3.60 -1.54
N CYS A 61 -5.03 3.20 -2.79
CA CYS A 61 -4.57 4.08 -3.87
C CYS A 61 -5.52 5.26 -4.08
N LEU A 62 -6.83 5.03 -4.11
CA LEU A 62 -7.83 6.10 -4.21
C LEU A 62 -7.80 7.03 -2.98
N SER A 63 -7.57 6.49 -1.79
CA SER A 63 -7.43 7.29 -0.56
C SER A 63 -6.20 8.19 -0.59
N VAL A 64 -5.07 7.67 -1.09
CA VAL A 64 -3.84 8.46 -1.30
C VAL A 64 -4.05 9.51 -2.38
N ALA A 65 -4.61 9.12 -3.54
CA ALA A 65 -4.90 10.04 -4.64
C ALA A 65 -5.82 11.18 -4.20
N ARG A 66 -6.87 10.86 -3.44
CA ARG A 66 -7.76 11.84 -2.82
C ARG A 66 -7.01 12.81 -1.91
N ARG A 67 -6.14 12.31 -1.03
CA ARG A 67 -5.35 13.15 -0.12
C ARG A 67 -4.39 14.08 -0.85
N VAL A 68 -3.80 13.63 -1.95
CA VAL A 68 -2.79 14.39 -2.71
C VAL A 68 -3.43 15.36 -3.72
N LYS A 69 -4.59 15.02 -4.29
CA LYS A 69 -5.21 15.79 -5.39
C LYS A 69 -6.38 16.66 -4.97
N ALA A 70 -7.00 16.43 -3.81
CA ALA A 70 -8.08 17.28 -3.36
C ALA A 70 -7.58 18.71 -3.10
N PRO A 71 -8.35 19.76 -3.46
CA PRO A 71 -7.97 21.15 -3.22
C PRO A 71 -8.18 21.61 -1.77
N PHE A 72 -8.57 20.71 -0.87
CA PHE A 72 -8.89 20.96 0.53
C PHE A 72 -8.42 19.78 1.38
N ASP A 73 -8.35 19.96 2.71
CA ASP A 73 -7.89 18.91 3.61
C ASP A 73 -9.02 17.92 3.92
N VAL A 74 -9.16 16.94 3.03
CA VAL A 74 -10.18 15.88 3.15
C VAL A 74 -10.04 15.08 4.46
N ALA A 75 -8.83 14.98 5.01
CA ALA A 75 -8.59 14.15 6.20
C ALA A 75 -9.16 14.80 7.47
N ASN A 76 -9.08 16.13 7.57
CA ASN A 76 -9.56 16.87 8.73
C ASN A 76 -10.96 17.46 8.51
N ASP A 77 -11.26 17.93 7.30
CA ASP A 77 -12.50 18.66 6.99
C ASP A 77 -13.62 17.74 6.47
N GLY A 78 -13.27 16.51 6.08
CA GLY A 78 -14.19 15.54 5.51
C GLY A 78 -14.62 15.83 4.08
N LEU A 79 -15.32 14.89 3.45
CA LEU A 79 -15.65 14.94 2.01
C LEU A 79 -16.62 16.06 1.61
N GLY A 80 -17.45 16.54 2.55
CA GLY A 80 -18.47 17.57 2.28
C GLY A 80 -17.92 19.00 2.29
N ALA A 81 -16.67 19.21 2.71
CA ALA A 81 -16.07 20.53 2.85
C ALA A 81 -15.64 21.17 1.52
N GLY A 82 -15.67 20.43 0.41
CA GLY A 82 -15.22 20.92 -0.88
C GLY A 82 -16.05 20.42 -2.05
N PRO A 83 -15.63 20.77 -3.28
CA PRO A 83 -16.33 20.35 -4.49
C PRO A 83 -16.30 18.82 -4.65
N PRO A 84 -17.29 18.23 -5.35
CA PRO A 84 -17.34 16.79 -5.57
C PRO A 84 -16.10 16.31 -6.34
N LEU A 85 -15.49 15.22 -5.87
CA LEU A 85 -14.36 14.57 -6.53
C LEU A 85 -14.89 13.48 -7.47
N THR A 86 -14.31 13.38 -8.67
CA THR A 86 -14.72 12.41 -9.70
C THR A 86 -13.55 11.52 -10.09
N VAL A 87 -13.83 10.22 -10.23
CA VAL A 87 -12.88 9.20 -10.71
C VAL A 87 -13.46 8.59 -11.98
N TYR A 88 -12.62 8.35 -12.97
CA TYR A 88 -13.00 7.70 -14.22
C TYR A 88 -12.46 6.28 -14.24
N ILE A 89 -13.29 5.33 -14.66
CA ILE A 89 -12.93 3.92 -14.86
C ILE A 89 -13.43 3.47 -16.23
N SER A 90 -12.88 2.38 -16.74
CA SER A 90 -13.44 1.70 -17.92
C SER A 90 -14.79 1.06 -17.58
N GLU A 91 -15.64 0.89 -18.60
CA GLU A 91 -16.87 0.10 -18.52
C GLU A 91 -16.59 -1.40 -18.33
#